data_AF-A0A518DG99-F1
#
_entry.id   AF-A0A518DG99-F1
#
_cell.length_a   1.000
_cell.length_b   1.000
_cell.length_c   1.000
_cell.angle_alpha   90.00
_cell.angle_beta   90.00
_cell.angle_gamma   90.00
#
_symmetry.space_group_name_H-M   'P 1'
#
loop_
_entity.id
_entity.type
_entity.pdbx_description
1 polymer ?
#
loop_
_entity_poly.entity_id
_entity_poly.type
_entity_poly.pdbx_seq_one_letter_code
_entity_poly.pdbx_strand_id
1 'polypeptide(L)'
;MHWRQPLRAKLALFAALACAGCGPPEGLQKVVVDGVVTLDGAPIPNGEIRFLPIEGTEGPVSGGPIKDGQYRAESRGGVPVGEHRVEIRAFRAPTGRQTGTAAIEGGPAEQYLPQQYNTKSELTASVSSSSAKQDFSLSSK
;
A
#
# COMPACT_ATOMS: atom_id res chain seq x y z
N MET A 1 52.00 57.79 -32.41
CA MET A 1 51.02 57.98 -33.49
C MET A 1 50.63 56.60 -34.02
N HIS A 2 49.33 56.25 -33.89
CA HIS A 2 48.55 55.19 -34.55
C HIS A 2 49.08 53.73 -34.48
N TRP A 3 48.66 52.91 -33.50
CA TRP A 3 47.46 52.05 -33.46
C TRP A 3 47.21 51.22 -34.72
N ARG A 4 47.27 49.88 -34.60
CA ARG A 4 46.34 48.92 -35.25
C ARG A 4 46.54 47.48 -34.74
N GLN A 5 45.53 47.00 -34.02
CA GLN A 5 45.27 45.57 -33.73
C GLN A 5 44.30 45.04 -34.82
N PRO A 6 44.38 43.76 -35.17
CA PRO A 6 43.17 42.94 -35.19
C PRO A 6 43.42 41.59 -34.48
N LEU A 7 42.71 41.30 -33.39
CA LEU A 7 41.45 40.54 -33.35
C LEU A 7 41.59 39.06 -33.78
N ARG A 8 41.14 38.19 -32.86
CA ARG A 8 40.70 36.77 -33.00
C ARG A 8 41.76 35.74 -32.59
N ALA A 9 41.49 34.75 -31.73
CA ALA A 9 40.26 34.32 -31.09
C ALA A 9 40.64 33.60 -29.78
N LYS A 10 39.95 33.91 -28.69
CA LYS A 10 40.10 33.21 -27.41
C LYS A 10 39.45 31.83 -27.56
N LEU A 11 40.26 30.77 -27.65
CA LEU A 11 39.77 29.39 -27.59
C LEU A 11 39.57 29.01 -26.11
N ALA A 12 38.47 29.46 -25.53
CA ALA A 12 38.00 29.02 -24.22
C ALA A 12 37.13 27.77 -24.42
N LEU A 13 37.74 26.59 -24.33
CA LEU A 13 37.04 25.31 -24.35
C LEU A 13 37.57 24.45 -23.22
N PHE A 14 36.83 24.37 -22.11
CA PHE A 14 36.66 23.14 -21.34
C PHE A 14 35.48 23.38 -20.38
N ALA A 15 34.28 23.23 -20.92
CA ALA A 15 33.06 23.06 -20.13
C ALA A 15 33.15 21.68 -19.47
N ALA A 16 33.68 21.64 -18.25
CA ALA A 16 33.61 20.45 -17.42
C ALA A 16 32.15 20.25 -17.00
N LEU A 17 31.55 19.20 -17.58
CA LEU A 17 30.27 18.60 -17.21
C LEU A 17 30.16 18.48 -15.68
N ALA A 18 29.38 19.35 -15.06
CA ALA A 18 28.78 19.09 -13.77
C ALA A 18 27.42 18.41 -14.00
N CYS A 19 27.44 17.15 -14.44
CA CYS A 19 26.30 16.26 -14.30
C CYS A 19 26.21 15.79 -12.85
N ALA A 20 25.93 16.71 -11.93
CA ALA A 20 25.59 16.39 -10.56
C ALA A 20 24.09 16.09 -10.48
N GLY A 21 23.76 14.85 -10.13
CA GLY A 21 22.50 14.54 -9.47
C GLY A 21 21.33 14.14 -10.38
N CYS A 22 21.48 13.05 -11.13
CA CYS A 22 20.32 12.20 -11.45
C CYS A 22 20.31 11.03 -10.46
N GLY A 23 20.01 11.34 -9.19
CA GLY A 23 19.44 10.33 -8.29
C GLY A 23 17.93 10.38 -8.48
N PRO A 24 17.21 9.25 -8.51
CA PRO A 24 15.76 9.30 -8.35
C PRO A 24 15.47 10.15 -7.11
N PRO A 25 14.45 11.03 -7.11
CA PRO A 25 14.03 11.67 -5.88
C PRO A 25 13.89 10.55 -4.85
N GLU A 26 14.47 10.74 -3.65
CA GLU A 26 14.32 9.83 -2.51
C GLU A 26 12.83 9.77 -2.17
N GLY A 27 12.10 9.00 -2.97
CA GLY A 27 10.69 8.76 -2.83
C GLY A 27 10.53 7.83 -1.66
N LEU A 28 9.47 8.06 -0.89
CA LEU A 28 9.07 7.19 0.19
C LEU A 28 9.25 5.72 -0.20
N GLN A 29 10.10 5.00 0.55
CA GLN A 29 10.37 3.60 0.29
C GLN A 29 9.10 2.79 0.52
N LYS A 30 8.72 1.99 -0.48
CA LYS A 30 7.54 1.14 -0.45
C LYS A 30 7.91 -0.27 -0.89
N VAL A 31 7.21 -1.24 -0.35
CA VAL A 31 7.35 -2.65 -0.72
C VAL A 31 5.99 -3.25 -1.04
N VAL A 32 5.97 -4.18 -1.99
CA VAL A 32 4.78 -5.01 -2.20
C VAL A 32 4.74 -6.05 -1.10
N VAL A 33 3.61 -6.11 -0.38
CA VAL A 33 3.39 -7.07 0.70
C VAL A 33 2.33 -8.07 0.24
N ASP A 34 2.71 -9.34 0.22
CA ASP A 34 1.83 -10.45 -0.07
C ASP A 34 1.48 -11.20 1.21
N GLY A 35 0.38 -11.93 1.24
CA GLY A 35 0.09 -12.77 2.39
C GLY A 35 -1.25 -13.48 2.32
N VAL A 36 -1.52 -14.20 3.41
CA VAL A 36 -2.75 -14.97 3.60
C VAL A 36 -3.49 -14.47 4.82
N VAL A 37 -4.80 -14.29 4.69
CA VAL A 37 -5.72 -13.96 5.77
C VAL A 37 -6.68 -15.13 5.99
N THR A 38 -6.74 -15.59 7.23
CA THR A 38 -7.64 -16.66 7.66
C THR A 38 -8.53 -16.19 8.81
N LEU A 39 -9.74 -16.75 8.92
CA LEU A 39 -10.60 -16.65 10.09
C LEU A 39 -10.86 -18.06 10.62
N ASP A 40 -10.54 -18.28 11.90
CA ASP A 40 -10.69 -19.59 12.57
C ASP A 40 -10.05 -20.74 11.78
N GLY A 41 -8.92 -20.46 11.12
CA GLY A 41 -8.17 -21.41 10.29
C GLY A 41 -8.68 -21.57 8.85
N ALA A 42 -9.82 -20.98 8.48
CA ALA A 42 -10.34 -20.99 7.11
C ALA A 42 -9.92 -19.74 6.33
N PRO A 43 -9.55 -19.83 5.04
CA PRO A 43 -9.21 -18.67 4.22
C PRO A 43 -10.44 -17.76 4.03
N ILE A 44 -10.22 -16.45 4.12
CA ILE A 44 -11.28 -15.46 3.87
C ILE A 44 -11.62 -15.40 2.37
N PRO A 45 -12.85 -15.73 1.93
CA PRO A 45 -13.15 -15.83 0.51
C PRO A 45 -13.09 -14.47 -0.21
N ASN A 46 -13.63 -13.42 0.41
CA ASN A 46 -13.67 -12.07 -0.17
C ASN A 46 -13.47 -11.02 0.91
N GLY A 47 -12.57 -10.07 0.66
CA GLY A 47 -12.30 -8.98 1.58
C GLY A 47 -11.39 -7.89 1.01
N GLU A 48 -10.93 -7.02 1.90
CA GLU A 48 -9.96 -5.97 1.65
C GLU A 48 -9.04 -5.87 2.85
N ILE A 49 -7.75 -5.67 2.59
CA ILE A 49 -6.75 -5.34 3.61
C ILE A 49 -6.18 -3.95 3.33
N ARG A 50 -5.97 -3.18 4.40
CA ARG A 50 -5.40 -1.84 4.36
C ARG A 50 -4.30 -1.71 5.41
N PHE A 51 -3.21 -1.07 5.02
CA PHE A 51 -2.08 -0.71 5.85
C PHE A 51 -2.10 0.80 6.05
N LEU A 52 -2.42 1.22 7.27
CA LEU A 52 -2.48 2.63 7.66
C LEU A 52 -1.19 2.97 8.41
N PRO A 53 -0.34 3.87 7.87
CA PRO A 53 0.89 4.28 8.54
C PRO A 53 0.62 4.84 9.94
N ILE A 54 1.40 4.40 10.93
CA ILE A 54 1.37 4.87 12.32
C ILE A 54 2.80 5.09 12.85
N GLU A 55 2.92 5.61 14.07
CA GLU A 55 4.19 5.71 14.81
C GLU A 55 5.33 6.41 14.04
N GLY A 56 4.99 7.45 13.28
CA GLY A 56 5.97 8.23 12.51
C GLY A 56 6.27 7.66 11.12
N THR A 57 5.61 6.58 10.71
CA THR A 57 5.66 6.09 9.34
C THR A 57 5.00 7.09 8.40
N GLU A 58 5.76 7.56 7.42
CA GLU A 58 5.26 8.49 6.41
C GLU A 58 4.59 7.75 5.25
N GLY A 59 3.62 8.39 4.61
CA GLY A 59 3.06 7.92 3.35
C GLY A 59 1.55 7.72 3.32
N PRO A 60 1.02 7.35 2.14
CA PRO A 60 -0.38 7.08 1.98
C PRO A 60 -0.76 5.71 2.55
N VAL A 61 -2.03 5.55 2.91
CA VAL A 61 -2.63 4.23 3.11
C VAL A 61 -2.47 3.40 1.83
N SER A 62 -2.03 2.16 2.00
CA SER A 62 -1.90 1.16 0.93
C SER A 62 -2.69 -0.10 1.29
N GLY A 63 -2.85 -1.02 0.35
CA GLY A 63 -3.71 -2.20 0.55
C GLY A 63 -4.05 -2.91 -0.74
N GLY A 64 -4.95 -3.87 -0.63
CA GLY A 64 -5.41 -4.68 -1.76
C GLY A 64 -6.63 -5.54 -1.43
N PRO A 65 -7.29 -6.11 -2.46
CA PRO A 65 -8.36 -7.06 -2.25
C PRO A 65 -7.81 -8.37 -1.66
N ILE A 66 -8.62 -9.01 -0.82
CA ILE A 66 -8.42 -10.38 -0.37
C ILE A 66 -9.33 -11.28 -1.21
N LYS A 67 -8.75 -12.32 -1.81
CA LYS A 67 -9.48 -13.35 -2.59
C LYS A 67 -8.97 -14.72 -2.19
N ASP A 68 -9.86 -15.61 -1.79
CA ASP A 68 -9.53 -16.98 -1.37
C ASP A 68 -8.40 -17.01 -0.31
N GLY A 69 -8.46 -16.08 0.63
CA GLY A 69 -7.49 -15.85 1.69
C GLY A 69 -6.25 -15.08 1.26
N GLN A 70 -5.95 -14.97 -0.02
CA GLN A 70 -4.72 -14.34 -0.49
C GLN A 70 -4.91 -12.85 -0.75
N TYR A 71 -3.88 -12.05 -0.46
CA TYR A 71 -3.83 -10.65 -0.82
C TYR A 71 -2.46 -10.25 -1.34
N ARG A 72 -2.46 -9.15 -2.11
CA ARG A 72 -1.26 -8.48 -2.59
C ARG A 72 -1.44 -6.97 -2.47
N ALA A 73 -0.73 -6.35 -1.54
CA ALA A 73 -0.79 -4.92 -1.27
C ALA A 73 0.24 -4.17 -2.12
N GLU A 74 -0.16 -3.86 -3.35
CA GLU A 74 0.66 -3.12 -4.32
C GLU A 74 0.09 -1.75 -4.70
N SER A 75 -1.05 -1.36 -4.11
CA SER A 75 -1.69 -0.07 -4.35
C SER A 75 -0.70 1.08 -4.14
N ARG A 76 -0.73 2.09 -5.02
CA ARG A 76 0.16 3.27 -4.96
C ARG A 76 1.67 2.92 -4.94
N GLY A 77 2.05 1.77 -5.49
CA GLY A 77 3.43 1.30 -5.57
C GLY A 77 3.90 0.50 -4.36
N GLY A 78 3.00 0.07 -3.48
CA GLY A 78 3.31 -0.75 -2.31
C GLY A 78 2.96 -0.10 -0.98
N VAL A 79 3.21 -0.83 0.10
CA VAL A 79 3.08 -0.38 1.48
C VAL A 79 4.35 0.37 1.88
N PRO A 80 4.25 1.59 2.45
CA PRO A 80 5.41 2.29 3.00
C PRO A 80 6.22 1.40 3.95
N VAL A 81 7.53 1.60 4.02
CA VAL A 81 8.36 0.96 5.04
C VAL A 81 8.12 1.66 6.38
N GLY A 82 7.77 0.89 7.41
CA GLY A 82 7.51 1.34 8.77
C GLY A 82 6.39 0.57 9.48
N GLU A 83 5.92 1.10 10.60
CA GLU A 83 4.83 0.57 11.40
C GLU A 83 3.46 0.96 10.85
N HIS A 84 2.56 -0.02 10.76
CA HIS A 84 1.22 0.14 10.22
C HIS A 84 0.17 -0.44 11.16
N ARG A 85 -0.95 0.26 11.32
CA ARG A 85 -2.19 -0.37 11.75
C ARG A 85 -2.82 -1.07 10.54
N VAL A 86 -3.19 -2.32 10.71
CA VAL A 86 -3.78 -3.13 9.63
C VAL A 86 -5.28 -3.18 9.82
N GLU A 87 -6.05 -2.80 8.81
CA GLU A 87 -7.51 -2.98 8.81
C GLU A 87 -7.89 -4.04 7.78
N ILE A 88 -8.59 -5.07 8.23
CA ILE A 88 -9.09 -6.17 7.42
C ILE A 88 -10.61 -6.16 7.46
N ARG A 89 -11.21 -6.15 6.29
CA ARG A 89 -12.65 -6.27 6.10
C ARG A 89 -12.94 -7.50 5.29
N ALA A 90 -13.83 -8.37 5.76
CA ALA A 90 -14.32 -9.49 4.98
C ALA A 90 -15.83 -9.41 4.81
N PHE A 91 -16.32 -9.79 3.62
CA PHE A 91 -17.71 -9.60 3.26
C PHE A 91 -18.35 -10.91 2.84
N ARG A 92 -19.60 -11.12 3.27
CA ARG A 92 -20.44 -12.24 2.82
C ARG A 92 -21.74 -11.71 2.21
N ALA A 93 -22.33 -12.52 1.33
CA ALA A 93 -23.69 -12.26 0.88
C ALA A 93 -24.62 -12.19 2.10
N PRO A 94 -25.56 -11.22 2.14
CA PRO A 94 -26.45 -11.07 3.29
C PRO A 94 -27.24 -12.36 3.51
N THR A 95 -27.12 -12.95 4.70
CA THR A 95 -27.95 -14.10 5.10
C THR A 95 -29.34 -13.59 5.47
N GLY A 96 -30.21 -13.46 4.47
CA GLY A 96 -31.67 -13.47 4.61
C GLY A 96 -32.31 -12.34 5.43
N ARG A 97 -32.92 -11.38 4.73
CA ARG A 97 -34.23 -10.87 5.14
C ARG A 97 -35.28 -11.39 4.16
N GLN A 98 -35.72 -12.64 4.37
CA GLN A 98 -36.95 -13.12 3.76
C GLN A 98 -38.11 -12.48 4.52
N THR A 99 -38.57 -11.33 4.04
CA THR A 99 -39.88 -10.80 4.42
C THR A 99 -40.56 -10.30 3.15
N GLY A 100 -41.22 -11.21 2.44
CA GLY A 100 -42.36 -10.91 1.55
C GLY A 100 -42.14 -10.07 0.28
N THR A 101 -40.96 -9.54 0.01
CA THR A 101 -40.67 -8.84 -1.26
C THR A 101 -39.40 -9.41 -1.88
N ALA A 102 -39.41 -9.55 -3.20
CA ALA A 102 -38.37 -10.19 -4.01
C ALA A 102 -36.96 -9.96 -3.44
N ALA A 103 -36.24 -11.06 -3.17
CA ALA A 103 -34.84 -10.99 -2.81
C ALA A 103 -34.13 -10.20 -3.90
N ILE A 104 -33.71 -8.97 -3.58
CA ILE A 104 -32.86 -8.20 -4.46
C ILE A 104 -31.52 -8.92 -4.44
N GLU A 105 -31.24 -9.67 -5.51
CA GLU A 105 -29.86 -10.05 -5.84
C GLU A 105 -29.04 -8.74 -5.89
N GLY A 106 -28.18 -8.52 -4.90
CA GLY A 106 -27.35 -7.30 -4.81
C GLY A 106 -27.50 -6.44 -3.55
N GLY A 107 -28.08 -6.95 -2.44
CA GLY A 107 -28.00 -6.25 -1.14
C GLY A 107 -26.55 -5.96 -0.70
N PRO A 108 -26.31 -4.92 0.14
CA PRO A 108 -24.96 -4.55 0.54
C PRO A 108 -24.29 -5.72 1.28
N ALA A 109 -23.05 -6.04 0.89
CA ALA A 109 -22.31 -7.16 1.47
C ALA A 109 -22.09 -6.94 2.98
N GLU A 110 -22.31 -7.97 3.79
CA GLU A 110 -22.24 -7.89 5.25
C GLU A 110 -20.81 -8.08 5.73
N GLN A 111 -20.31 -7.13 6.55
CA GLN A 111 -19.03 -7.28 7.27
C GLN A 111 -19.20 -8.27 8.42
N TYR A 112 -18.44 -9.36 8.42
CA TYR A 112 -18.59 -10.42 9.43
C TYR A 112 -17.40 -10.56 10.40
N LEU A 113 -16.33 -9.78 10.24
CA LEU A 113 -15.22 -9.79 11.18
C LEU A 113 -15.52 -8.93 12.43
N PRO A 114 -15.05 -9.35 13.61
CA PRO A 114 -15.04 -8.52 14.81
C PRO A 114 -14.43 -7.13 14.57
N GLN A 115 -14.91 -6.10 15.28
CA GLN A 115 -14.47 -4.72 15.08
C GLN A 115 -12.96 -4.54 15.32
N GLN A 116 -12.35 -5.39 16.14
CA GLN A 116 -10.91 -5.41 16.47
C GLN A 116 -9.99 -5.72 15.28
N TYR A 117 -10.56 -6.07 14.12
CA TYR A 117 -9.80 -6.23 12.87
C TYR A 117 -10.14 -5.17 11.83
N ASN A 118 -11.21 -4.37 12.02
CA ASN A 118 -11.68 -3.37 11.05
C ASN A 118 -11.68 -1.95 11.62
N THR A 119 -12.85 -1.43 11.97
CA THR A 119 -13.07 -0.05 12.42
C THR A 119 -12.37 0.29 13.72
N LYS A 120 -12.08 -0.70 14.57
CA LYS A 120 -11.32 -0.55 15.81
C LYS A 120 -10.11 -1.48 15.79
N SER A 121 -9.42 -1.56 14.64
CA SER A 121 -8.39 -2.56 14.48
C SER A 121 -7.27 -2.41 15.51
N GLU A 122 -6.88 -3.53 16.10
CA GLU A 122 -5.74 -3.66 17.00
C GLU A 122 -4.55 -4.37 16.31
N LEU A 123 -4.74 -4.79 15.05
CA LEU A 123 -3.68 -5.42 14.26
C LEU A 123 -2.60 -4.40 13.89
N THR A 124 -1.34 -4.79 14.08
CA THR A 124 -0.18 -4.04 13.61
C THR A 124 0.70 -4.88 12.70
N ALA A 125 1.45 -4.22 11.82
CA ALA A 125 2.45 -4.85 10.98
C ALA A 125 3.66 -3.93 10.80
N SER A 126 4.84 -4.47 11.09
CA SER A 126 6.13 -3.83 10.82
C SER A 126 6.58 -4.21 9.41
N VAL A 127 6.57 -3.24 8.51
CA VAL A 127 6.94 -3.44 7.10
C VAL A 127 8.35 -2.93 6.89
N SER A 128 9.28 -3.83 6.56
CA SER A 128 10.66 -3.50 6.23
C SER A 128 10.92 -3.68 4.73
N SER A 129 12.08 -3.22 4.25
CA SER A 129 12.51 -3.40 2.85
C SER A 129 12.62 -4.87 2.41
N SER A 130 12.74 -5.81 3.35
CA SER A 130 12.76 -7.25 3.10
C SER A 130 11.42 -7.94 3.43
N SER A 131 10.44 -7.22 3.98
CA SER A 131 9.13 -7.77 4.36
C SER A 131 8.23 -7.92 3.14
N ALA A 132 8.46 -8.96 2.34
CA ALA A 132 7.62 -9.30 1.19
C ALA A 132 6.36 -10.09 1.58
N LYS A 133 6.34 -10.72 2.76
CA LYS A 133 5.25 -11.60 3.19
C LYS A 133 4.75 -11.30 4.60
N GLN A 134 3.44 -11.17 4.77
CA GLN A 134 2.79 -10.93 6.07
C GLN A 134 1.44 -11.65 6.14
N ASP A 135 1.34 -12.71 6.95
CA ASP A 135 0.11 -13.49 7.11
C ASP A 135 -0.69 -13.03 8.35
N PHE A 136 -2.02 -13.13 8.29
CA PHE A 136 -2.93 -12.76 9.38
C PHE A 136 -3.89 -13.91 9.71
N SER A 137 -3.83 -14.41 10.94
CA SER A 137 -4.75 -15.42 11.45
C SER A 137 -5.71 -14.79 12.45
N LEU A 138 -6.97 -14.62 12.03
CA LEU A 138 -8.02 -13.98 12.81
C LEU A 138 -8.85 -15.00 13.58
N SER A 139 -9.39 -14.57 14.73
CA SER A 139 -10.34 -15.32 15.56
C SER A 139 -11.72 -14.65 15.55
N SER A 140 -12.80 -15.43 15.44
CA SER A 140 -14.17 -14.93 15.58
C SER A 140 -14.61 -14.67 17.02
N LYS A 141 -13.86 -15.19 18.00
CA LYS A 141 -14.08 -15.03 19.44
C LYS A 141 -13.16 -13.98 20.04
#